data_AF-A0A2T1E1N4-F1
#
_entry.id   AF-A0A2T1E1N4-F1
#
_cell.length_a   1.000
_cell.length_b   1.000
_cell.length_c   1.000
_cell.angle_alpha   90.00
_cell.angle_beta   90.00
_cell.angle_gamma   90.00
#
_symmetry.space_group_name_H-M   'P 1'
#
loop_
_entity.id
_entity.type
_entity.pdbx_description
1 polymer ?
#
loop_
_entity_poly.entity_id
_entity_poly.type
_entity_poly.pdbx_seq_one_letter_code
_entity_poly.pdbx_strand_id
1 'polypeptide(L)'
;MPRINTGNVDLPDDDADWMKVVCNLRGVALRAKVGEIISGHFVRFKPLYVKRVGYFARKYELSWEAAYILLVSRDPPYKDEDFAWAREQPPLALLEEQGTNFGCEVTANPPKTDLKEKSDDIGTGET
;
A
#
# COMPACT_ATOMS: atom_id res chain seq x y z
N MET A 1 -25.70 -9.04 10.70
CA MET A 1 -24.42 -9.72 10.42
C MET A 1 -23.32 -8.66 10.37
N PRO A 2 -22.20 -8.85 11.08
CA PRO A 2 -21.11 -7.87 11.08
C PRO A 2 -20.38 -7.89 9.72
N ARG A 3 -20.54 -6.82 8.95
CA ARG A 3 -19.81 -6.58 7.70
C ARG A 3 -18.52 -5.87 8.03
N ILE A 4 -17.39 -6.43 7.61
CA ILE A 4 -16.11 -5.76 7.74
C ILE A 4 -15.93 -4.90 6.49
N ASN A 5 -15.84 -3.59 6.67
CA ASN A 5 -15.58 -2.66 5.56
C ASN A 5 -14.07 -2.55 5.32
N THR A 6 -13.53 -3.45 4.48
CA THR A 6 -12.16 -3.41 3.96
C THR A 6 -12.01 -2.54 2.72
N GLY A 7 -12.98 -1.66 2.42
CA GLY A 7 -13.02 -0.90 1.19
C GLY A 7 -13.39 -1.80 0.00
N ASN A 8 -14.69 -1.88 -0.28
CA ASN A 8 -15.32 -2.41 -1.51
C ASN A 8 -14.91 -3.81 -2.04
N VAL A 9 -14.08 -4.58 -1.33
CA VAL A 9 -13.75 -5.95 -1.71
C VAL A 9 -14.60 -6.90 -0.88
N ASP A 10 -15.57 -7.53 -1.53
CA ASP A 10 -16.37 -8.62 -0.96
C ASP A 10 -15.49 -9.88 -0.89
N LEU A 11 -15.19 -10.32 0.34
CA LEU A 11 -14.52 -11.59 0.60
C LEU A 11 -15.55 -12.69 0.85
N PRO A 12 -15.33 -13.92 0.37
CA PRO A 12 -16.11 -15.08 0.79
C PRO A 12 -16.11 -15.22 2.32
N ASP A 13 -17.22 -15.74 2.88
CA ASP A 13 -17.40 -15.84 4.33
C ASP A 13 -16.28 -16.65 5.02
N ASP A 14 -15.82 -17.74 4.39
CA ASP A 14 -14.72 -18.58 4.89
C ASP A 14 -13.41 -17.79 4.99
N ASP A 15 -13.04 -17.04 3.94
CA ASP A 15 -11.83 -16.22 3.92
C ASP A 15 -11.88 -15.09 4.98
N ALA A 16 -13.06 -14.50 5.18
CA ALA A 16 -13.27 -13.48 6.20
C ALA A 16 -13.09 -14.04 7.63
N ASP A 17 -13.55 -15.27 7.89
CA ASP A 17 -13.38 -15.94 9.17
C ASP A 17 -11.91 -16.33 9.41
N TRP A 18 -11.21 -16.85 8.40
CA TRP A 18 -9.77 -17.08 8.48
C TRP A 18 -8.99 -15.80 8.76
N MET A 19 -9.40 -14.67 8.16
CA MET A 19 -8.76 -13.39 8.41
C MET A 19 -8.94 -12.93 9.86
N LYS A 20 -10.12 -13.15 10.47
CA LYS A 20 -10.34 -12.89 11.91
C LYS A 20 -9.46 -13.78 12.79
N VAL A 21 -9.34 -15.07 12.47
CA VAL A 21 -8.46 -16.00 13.20
C VAL A 21 -7.02 -15.49 13.19
N VAL A 22 -6.50 -15.10 12.02
CA VAL A 22 -5.13 -14.57 11.88
C VAL A 22 -4.94 -13.30 12.72
N CYS A 23 -5.91 -12.39 12.72
CA CYS A 23 -5.83 -11.14 13.49
C CYS A 23 -5.84 -11.42 15.00
N ASN A 24 -6.73 -12.29 15.47
CA ASN A 24 -6.85 -12.65 16.88
C ASN A 24 -5.59 -13.35 17.40
N LEU A 25 -5.05 -14.33 16.66
CA LEU A 25 -3.85 -15.06 17.05
C LEU A 25 -2.61 -14.16 17.11
N ARG A 26 -2.56 -13.12 16.28
CA ARG A 26 -1.43 -12.18 16.24
C ARG A 26 -1.63 -10.93 17.10
N GLY A 27 -2.80 -10.75 17.71
CA GLY A 27 -3.13 -9.57 18.50
C GLY A 27 -3.09 -8.26 17.70
N VAL A 28 -3.39 -8.32 16.39
CA VAL A 28 -3.32 -7.15 15.49
C VAL A 28 -4.70 -6.75 14.99
N ALA A 29 -4.92 -5.44 14.85
CA ALA A 29 -6.12 -4.91 14.23
C ALA A 29 -6.19 -5.32 12.75
N LEU A 30 -7.38 -5.66 12.28
CA LEU A 30 -7.59 -6.12 10.91
C LEU A 30 -7.09 -5.14 9.85
N ARG A 31 -7.36 -3.85 10.03
CA ARG A 31 -6.88 -2.80 9.12
C ARG A 31 -5.36 -2.77 9.01
N ALA A 32 -4.65 -2.93 10.13
CA ALA A 32 -3.20 -2.98 10.15
C ALA A 32 -2.69 -4.24 9.42
N LYS A 33 -3.35 -5.39 9.63
CA LYS A 33 -2.97 -6.64 8.97
C LYS A 33 -3.20 -6.59 7.45
N VAL A 34 -4.30 -6.01 7.01
CA VAL A 34 -4.57 -5.78 5.59
C VAL A 34 -3.51 -4.86 4.98
N GLY A 35 -3.14 -3.78 5.67
CA GLY A 35 -2.05 -2.89 5.23
C GLY A 35 -0.70 -3.61 5.11
N GLU A 36 -0.36 -4.47 6.08
CA GLU A 36 0.85 -5.31 6.04
C GLU A 36 0.85 -6.25 4.83
N ILE A 37 -0.27 -6.93 4.57
CA ILE A 37 -0.41 -7.86 3.43
C ILE A 37 -0.25 -7.11 2.11
N ILE A 38 -0.94 -5.98 1.94
CA ILE A 38 -0.87 -5.17 0.72
C ILE A 38 0.56 -4.65 0.51
N SER A 39 1.19 -4.11 1.55
CA SER A 39 2.57 -3.62 1.47
C SER A 39 3.54 -4.75 1.10
N GLY A 40 3.42 -5.91 1.75
CA GLY A 40 4.23 -7.09 1.45
C GLY A 40 4.06 -7.57 0.01
N HIS A 41 2.83 -7.53 -0.51
CA HIS A 41 2.54 -7.85 -1.91
C HIS A 41 3.29 -6.91 -2.86
N PHE A 42 3.19 -5.59 -2.67
CA PHE A 42 3.89 -4.64 -3.54
C PHE A 42 5.40 -4.75 -3.43
N VAL A 43 5.97 -4.93 -2.24
CA VAL A 43 7.42 -5.15 -2.09
C VAL A 43 7.87 -6.37 -2.89
N ARG A 44 7.12 -7.48 -2.83
CA ARG A 44 7.46 -8.72 -3.52
C ARG A 44 7.32 -8.63 -5.04
N PHE A 45 6.26 -7.98 -5.53
CA PHE A 45 5.91 -8.01 -6.95
C PHE A 45 6.29 -6.74 -7.73
N LYS A 46 6.76 -5.67 -7.06
CA LYS A 46 7.22 -4.43 -7.72
C LYS A 46 8.20 -4.67 -8.87
N PRO A 47 9.25 -5.52 -8.75
CA PRO A 47 10.16 -5.76 -9.86
C PRO A 47 9.45 -6.37 -11.09
N LEU A 48 8.48 -7.25 -10.86
CA LEU A 48 7.68 -7.86 -11.93
C LEU A 48 6.80 -6.81 -12.62
N TYR A 49 6.15 -5.93 -11.84
CA TYR A 49 5.33 -4.85 -12.38
C TYR A 49 6.16 -3.88 -13.23
N VAL A 50 7.33 -3.46 -12.73
CA VAL A 50 8.26 -2.61 -13.49
C VAL A 50 8.65 -3.26 -14.82
N LYS A 51 8.96 -4.58 -14.81
CA LYS A 51 9.30 -5.32 -16.03
C LYS A 51 8.13 -5.36 -17.02
N ARG A 52 6.90 -5.55 -16.54
CA ARG A 52 5.69 -5.58 -17.37
C ARG A 52 5.40 -4.21 -18.00
N VAL A 53 5.48 -3.14 -17.22
CA VAL A 53 5.34 -1.77 -17.73
C VAL A 53 6.40 -1.48 -18.78
N GLY A 54 7.67 -1.84 -18.52
CA GLY A 54 8.75 -1.64 -19.49
C GLY A 54 8.58 -2.45 -20.78
N TYR A 55 8.02 -3.66 -20.69
CA TYR A 55 7.66 -4.43 -21.89
C TYR A 55 6.54 -3.75 -22.67
N PHE A 56 5.49 -3.27 -22.00
CA PHE A 56 4.38 -2.57 -22.62
C PHE A 56 4.84 -1.29 -23.32
N ALA A 57 5.66 -0.48 -22.65
CA ALA A 57 6.25 0.73 -23.20
C ALA A 57 7.01 0.46 -24.51
N ARG A 58 7.88 -0.55 -24.52
CA ARG A 58 8.62 -0.94 -25.74
C ARG A 58 7.71 -1.47 -26.84
N LYS A 59 6.67 -2.23 -26.50
CA LYS A 59 5.76 -2.83 -27.48
C LYS A 59 4.93 -1.78 -28.23
N TYR A 60 4.55 -0.70 -27.56
CA TYR A 60 3.67 0.34 -28.10
C TYR A 60 4.38 1.68 -28.35
N GLU A 61 5.72 1.67 -28.34
CA GLU A 61 6.57 2.85 -28.58
C GLU A 61 6.17 4.05 -27.70
N LEU A 62 5.97 3.77 -26.41
CA LEU A 62 5.69 4.77 -25.38
C LEU A 62 6.92 4.96 -24.49
N SER A 63 7.02 6.13 -23.84
CA SER A 63 7.89 6.28 -22.67
C SER A 63 7.41 5.37 -21.54
N TRP A 64 8.30 5.09 -20.58
CA TRP A 64 7.94 4.26 -19.44
C TRP A 64 6.84 4.93 -18.61
N GLU A 65 6.92 6.24 -18.44
CA GLU A 65 5.98 7.08 -17.70
C GLU A 65 4.60 7.08 -18.36
N ALA A 66 4.53 7.30 -19.68
CA ALA A 66 3.28 7.29 -20.43
C ALA A 66 2.60 5.91 -20.36
N ALA A 67 3.39 4.83 -20.50
CA ALA A 67 2.90 3.47 -20.35
C ALA A 67 2.37 3.20 -18.93
N TYR A 68 3.09 3.65 -17.90
CA TYR A 68 2.67 3.53 -16.52
C TYR A 68 1.34 4.26 -16.29
N ILE A 69 1.24 5.53 -16.70
CA ILE A 69 0.02 6.35 -16.54
C ILE A 69 -1.16 5.69 -17.25
N LEU A 70 -0.99 5.21 -18.48
CA LEU A 70 -2.06 4.50 -19.18
C LEU A 70 -2.55 3.26 -18.42
N LEU A 71 -1.62 2.45 -17.92
CA LEU A 71 -1.94 1.20 -17.20
C LEU A 71 -2.59 1.43 -15.83
N VAL A 72 -2.38 2.58 -15.18
CA VAL A 72 -3.02 2.89 -13.89
C VAL A 72 -4.29 3.73 -14.05
N SER A 73 -4.48 4.41 -15.18
CA SER A 73 -5.61 5.32 -15.39
C SER A 73 -6.71 4.76 -16.29
N ARG A 74 -6.44 3.73 -17.11
CA ARG A 74 -7.42 3.16 -18.05
C ARG A 74 -7.39 1.64 -18.09
N ASP A 75 -8.58 1.06 -18.23
CA ASP A 75 -8.77 -0.37 -18.33
C ASP A 75 -8.68 -0.88 -19.79
N PRO A 76 -8.12 -2.07 -20.02
CA PRO A 76 -8.14 -2.69 -21.33
C PRO A 76 -9.56 -3.11 -21.74
N PRO A 77 -9.86 -3.23 -23.05
CA PRO A 77 -8.95 -3.10 -24.20
C PRO A 77 -8.68 -1.64 -24.61
N TYR A 78 -7.43 -1.35 -24.99
CA TYR A 78 -6.99 -0.01 -25.41
C TYR A 78 -7.27 0.27 -26.89
N LYS A 79 -7.73 1.48 -27.18
CA LYS A 79 -7.93 2.06 -28.51
C LYS A 79 -6.79 3.00 -28.86
N ASP A 80 -6.66 3.36 -30.14
CA ASP A 80 -5.63 4.30 -30.61
C ASP A 80 -5.69 5.66 -29.90
N GLU A 81 -6.89 6.11 -29.55
CA GLU A 81 -7.12 7.33 -28.76
C GLU A 81 -6.49 7.27 -27.36
N ASP A 82 -6.45 6.09 -26.74
CA ASP A 82 -5.82 5.90 -25.42
C ASP A 82 -4.30 6.05 -25.51
N PHE A 83 -3.70 5.52 -26.59
CA PHE A 83 -2.27 5.65 -26.84
C PHE A 83 -1.89 7.10 -27.22
N ALA A 84 -2.73 7.79 -27.98
CA ALA A 84 -2.55 9.22 -28.27
C ALA A 84 -2.59 10.03 -26.97
N TRP A 85 -3.63 9.83 -26.15
CA TRP A 85 -3.76 10.48 -24.85
C TRP A 85 -2.58 10.19 -23.91
N ALA A 86 -2.09 8.94 -23.88
CA ALA A 86 -0.97 8.56 -23.03
C ALA A 86 0.32 9.31 -23.38
N ARG A 87 0.57 9.59 -24.67
CA ARG A 87 1.75 10.34 -25.14
C ARG A 87 1.71 11.82 -24.75
N GLU A 88 0.52 12.37 -24.54
CA GLU A 88 0.32 13.75 -24.11
C GLU A 88 0.46 13.93 -22.59
N GLN A 89 0.56 12.84 -21.83
CA GLN A 89 0.66 12.93 -20.37
C GLN A 89 2.01 13.49 -19.93
N PRO A 90 2.03 14.36 -18.90
CA PRO A 90 3.27 14.91 -18.39
C PRO A 90 4.12 13.81 -17.71
N PRO A 91 5.46 13.98 -17.69
CA PRO A 91 6.34 13.16 -16.87
C PRO A 91 5.84 13.07 -15.42
N LEU A 92 5.89 11.88 -14.81
CA LEU A 92 5.42 11.64 -13.43
C LEU A 92 6.03 12.61 -12.41
N ALA A 93 7.28 13.03 -12.62
CA ALA A 93 7.96 14.00 -11.76
C ALA A 93 7.22 15.36 -11.65
N LEU A 94 6.44 15.74 -12.66
CA LEU A 94 5.64 16.97 -12.66
C LEU A 94 4.26 16.79 -12.00
N LEU A 95 3.80 15.55 -11.79
CA LEU A 95 2.54 15.27 -11.12
C LEU A 95 2.68 15.22 -9.58
N GLU A 96 3.89 14.90 -9.08
CA GLU A 96 4.23 15.00 -7.65
C GLU A 96 4.19 16.46 -7.17
N GLU A 97 4.59 17.42 -8.01
CA GLU A 97 4.53 18.86 -7.69
C GLU A 97 3.09 19.41 -7.69
N GLN A 98 2.14 18.73 -8.35
CA GLN A 98 0.74 19.17 -8.46
C GLN A 98 -0.20 18.57 -7.40
N GLY A 99 0.33 17.95 -6.34
CA GLY A 99 -0.47 17.56 -5.18
C GLY A 99 -1.51 16.46 -5.48
N THR A 100 -1.26 15.62 -6.49
CA THR A 100 -2.00 14.35 -6.57
C THR A 100 -1.46 13.41 -5.50
N ASN A 101 -2.07 13.49 -4.32
CA ASN A 101 -1.87 12.60 -3.18
C ASN A 101 -2.18 11.14 -3.59
N PHE A 102 -1.28 10.47 -4.28
CA PHE A 102 -1.16 9.01 -4.18
C PHE A 102 -0.55 8.72 -2.81
N GLY A 103 -1.45 8.57 -1.84
CA GLY A 103 -1.15 8.44 -0.42
C GLY A 103 0.02 7.53 -0.13
N CYS A 104 1.10 8.13 0.37
CA CYS A 104 2.12 7.44 1.12
C CYS A 104 2.60 8.35 2.26
N GLU A 105 1.66 8.90 3.05
CA GLU A 105 1.98 9.27 4.42
C GLU A 105 2.05 7.98 5.26
N VAL A 106 3.15 7.26 5.13
CA VAL A 106 3.60 6.40 6.23
C VAL A 106 4.14 7.35 7.29
N THR A 107 3.24 7.91 8.10
CA THR A 107 3.63 8.45 9.40
C THR A 107 3.97 7.26 10.28
N ALA A 108 5.19 6.76 10.11
CA ALA A 108 5.84 5.93 11.10
C ALA A 108 6.09 6.82 12.33
N ASN A 109 5.06 7.04 13.14
CA ASN A 109 5.27 7.34 14.54
C ASN A 109 5.61 6.01 15.21
N PRO A 110 6.87 5.77 15.62
CA PRO A 110 7.17 4.62 16.45
C PRO A 110 6.35 4.73 17.75
N PRO A 111 5.78 3.62 18.26
CA PRO A 111 5.12 3.66 19.56
C PRO A 111 6.15 4.08 20.61
N LYS A 112 5.88 5.18 21.31
CA LYS A 112 6.63 5.58 22.51
C LYS A 112 6.58 4.42 23.50
N THR A 113 7.70 3.73 23.63
CA THR A 113 7.91 2.71 24.65
C THR A 113 8.47 3.42 25.86
N ASP A 114 7.61 4.13 26.61
CA ASP A 114 8.01 4.59 27.94
C ASP A 114 7.58 3.54 28.95
N LEU A 115 8.57 2.71 29.23
CA LEU A 115 8.62 1.74 30.31
C LEU A 115 8.17 2.41 31.61
N LYS A 116 7.23 1.75 32.27
CA LYS A 116 6.82 2.03 33.65
C LYS A 116 8.05 1.82 34.53
N GLU A 117 8.78 2.89 34.85
CA GLU A 117 9.82 2.83 35.87
C GLU A 117 9.15 2.50 37.21
N LYS A 118 9.38 1.26 37.62
CA LYS A 118 9.01 0.72 38.91
C LYS A 118 10.07 1.26 39.88
N SER A 119 9.71 2.28 40.65
CA SER A 119 10.55 2.76 41.74
C SER A 119 10.53 1.74 42.87
N ASP A 120 11.51 0.82 42.86
CA ASP A 120 11.83 -0.01 44.00
C ASP A 120 12.64 0.85 44.99
N ASP A 121 11.99 1.34 46.04
CA ASP A 121 12.63 2.04 47.15
C ASP A 121 13.15 0.99 48.15
N ILE A 122 14.47 0.73 48.09
CA ILE A 122 15.20 -0.08 49.07
C ILE A 122 16.26 0.81 49.74
N GLY A 123 15.87 1.41 50.86
CA GLY A 123 16.53 1.32 52.18
C GLY A 123 17.98 1.79 52.37
N THR A 124 18.15 2.78 53.25
CA THR A 124 19.21 2.87 54.30
C THR A 124 18.85 4.08 55.19
N GLY A 125 18.78 4.04 56.52
CA GLY A 125 19.60 3.33 57.49
C GLY A 125 20.60 4.30 58.11
N GLU A 126 20.19 4.90 59.24
CA GLU A 126 21.02 5.44 60.35
C GLU A 126 22.04 6.57 60.10
N THR A 127 21.84 7.71 60.78
CA THR A 127 22.62 8.10 61.97
C THR A 127 22.00 9.30 62.68
#